data_AF-A0A9N8GZ74-F1
#
_entry.id   AF-A0A9N8GZ74-F1
#
_cell.length_a   1.000
_cell.length_b   1.000
_cell.length_c   1.000
_cell.angle_alpha   90.00
_cell.angle_beta   90.00
_cell.angle_gamma   90.00
#
_symmetry.space_group_name_H-M   'P 1'
#
loop_
_entity.id
_entity.type
_entity.pdbx_description
1 polymer ?
#
loop_
_entity_poly.entity_id
_entity_poly.type
_entity_poly.pdbx_seq_one_letter_code
_entity_poly.pdbx_strand_id
1 'polypeptide(L)'
;MKHRHNTPSDKGLLLQPYSRLNGVSRDTIYRHKRLIKQGGIDALRRKETPDLRHKNRPEEELEKVVIDFSLKNPHLGQSQISRQLKANMDIEISPNEYAKYG
;
A
#
# COMPACT_ATOMS: atom_id res chain seq x y z
N MET A 1 47.25 -23.79 -13.21
CA MET A 1 45.77 -23.94 -13.33
C MET A 1 45.14 -22.60 -13.02
N LYS A 2 44.39 -22.01 -13.96
CA LYS A 2 43.87 -20.64 -13.81
C LYS A 2 42.76 -20.64 -12.76
N HIS A 3 42.93 -19.86 -11.69
CA HIS A 3 41.86 -19.53 -10.76
C HIS A 3 40.73 -18.84 -11.55
N ARG A 4 39.61 -19.54 -11.75
CA ARG A 4 38.45 -18.97 -12.41
C ARG A 4 37.83 -17.95 -11.48
N HIS A 5 38.10 -16.68 -11.76
CA HIS A 5 37.34 -15.55 -11.25
C HIS A 5 35.85 -15.78 -11.55
N ASN A 6 35.03 -15.87 -10.51
CA ASN A 6 33.57 -15.81 -10.59
C ASN A 6 33.18 -14.42 -11.11
N THR A 7 33.09 -14.26 -12.44
CA THR A 7 32.55 -13.03 -13.03
C THR A 7 31.03 -13.01 -12.88
N PRO A 8 30.38 -11.83 -12.80
CA PRO A 8 28.92 -11.71 -12.64
C PRO A 8 28.09 -12.25 -13.83
N SER A 9 28.74 -12.72 -14.89
CA SER A 9 28.15 -13.12 -16.18
C SER A 9 27.33 -14.42 -16.11
N ASP A 10 27.81 -15.44 -15.38
CA ASP A 10 27.17 -16.78 -15.39
C ASP A 10 25.81 -16.82 -14.70
N LYS A 11 25.54 -15.89 -13.77
CA LYS A 11 24.25 -15.83 -13.06
C LYS A 11 23.13 -15.24 -13.91
N GLY A 12 23.48 -14.39 -14.89
CA GLY A 12 22.51 -13.77 -15.79
C GLY A 12 22.00 -14.73 -16.88
N LEU A 13 22.85 -15.68 -17.29
CA LEU A 13 22.56 -16.60 -18.40
C LEU A 13 21.49 -17.64 -18.06
N LEU A 14 21.50 -18.17 -16.83
CA LEU A 14 20.47 -19.12 -16.36
C LEU A 14 19.13 -18.44 -16.05
N LEU A 15 19.09 -17.13 -15.84
CA LEU A 15 17.84 -16.47 -15.44
C LEU A 15 16.92 -16.16 -16.62
N GLN A 16 17.45 -16.03 -17.83
CA GLN A 16 16.63 -15.87 -19.04
C GLN A 16 15.74 -17.08 -19.33
N PRO A 17 16.24 -18.32 -19.39
CA PRO A 17 15.39 -19.48 -19.56
C PRO A 17 14.45 -19.68 -18.36
N TYR A 18 14.89 -19.43 -17.12
CA TYR A 18 14.01 -19.52 -15.95
C TYR A 18 12.87 -18.50 -15.97
N SER A 19 13.12 -17.26 -16.39
CA SER A 19 12.08 -16.23 -16.54
C SER A 19 11.02 -16.66 -17.56
N ARG A 20 11.46 -17.20 -18.71
CA ARG A 20 10.57 -17.72 -19.75
C ARG A 20 9.77 -18.94 -19.29
N LEU A 21 10.40 -19.88 -18.59
CA LEU A 21 9.77 -21.11 -18.10
C LEU A 21 8.75 -20.86 -16.99
N ASN A 22 9.05 -19.94 -16.06
CA ASN A 22 8.20 -19.68 -14.89
C ASN A 22 7.18 -18.55 -15.13
N GLY A 23 7.24 -17.85 -16.27
CA GLY A 23 6.35 -16.72 -16.56
C GLY A 23 6.57 -15.50 -15.66
N VAL A 24 7.75 -15.38 -15.05
CA VAL A 24 8.08 -14.34 -14.05
C VAL A 24 9.23 -13.48 -14.55
N SER A 25 9.19 -12.16 -14.33
CA SER A 25 10.24 -11.24 -14.77
C SER A 25 11.59 -11.54 -14.10
N ARG A 26 12.69 -11.28 -14.81
CA ARG A 26 14.05 -11.40 -14.27
C ARG A 26 14.22 -10.60 -12.97
N ASP A 27 13.64 -9.39 -12.90
CA ASP A 27 13.71 -8.52 -11.72
C ASP A 27 13.03 -9.15 -10.50
N THR A 28 11.91 -9.82 -10.69
CA THR A 28 11.22 -10.54 -9.61
C THR A 28 12.09 -11.68 -9.08
N ILE A 29 12.75 -12.43 -9.98
CA ILE A 29 13.67 -13.50 -9.59
C ILE A 29 14.86 -12.94 -8.79
N TYR A 30 15.43 -11.80 -9.22
CA TYR A 30 16.50 -11.13 -8.46
C TYR A 30 16.03 -10.62 -7.10
N ARG A 31 14.84 -10.03 -7.03
CA ARG A 31 14.26 -9.54 -5.77
C ARG A 31 14.06 -10.68 -4.78
N HIS A 32 13.49 -11.81 -5.22
CA HIS A 32 13.31 -13.00 -4.38
C HIS A 32 14.65 -13.57 -3.92
N LYS A 33 15.62 -13.74 -4.83
CA LYS A 33 16.98 -14.22 -4.46
C LYS A 33 17.64 -13.31 -3.42
N ARG A 34 17.49 -11.99 -3.56
CA ARG A 34 18.02 -11.01 -2.60
C ARG A 34 17.34 -11.12 -1.24
N LEU A 35 16.01 -11.22 -1.21
CA LEU A 35 15.23 -11.38 0.03
C LEU A 35 15.63 -12.66 0.78
N ILE A 36 15.73 -13.80 0.08
CA ILE A 36 16.16 -15.07 0.68
C ILE A 36 17.57 -14.97 1.25
N LYS A 37 18.50 -14.33 0.51
CA LYS A 37 19.89 -14.15 0.99
C LYS A 37 19.97 -13.26 2.24
N GLN A 38 19.09 -12.26 2.36
CA GLN A 38 19.14 -11.27 3.44
C GLN A 38 18.36 -11.68 4.69
N GLY A 39 17.24 -12.38 4.55
CA GLY A 39 16.34 -12.69 5.66
C GLY A 39 15.71 -14.08 5.57
N GLY A 40 16.32 -15.01 4.83
CA GLY A 40 15.84 -16.38 4.71
C GLY A 40 14.47 -16.50 4.04
N ILE A 41 13.82 -17.63 4.25
CA ILE A 41 12.49 -17.92 3.69
C ILE A 41 11.43 -16.96 4.27
N ASP A 42 11.57 -16.58 5.54
CA ASP A 42 10.64 -15.66 6.21
C ASP A 42 10.58 -14.27 5.55
N ALA A 43 11.64 -13.85 4.87
CA ALA A 43 11.64 -12.60 4.11
C ALA A 43 10.71 -12.58 2.89
N LEU A 44 10.23 -13.75 2.44
CA LEU A 44 9.24 -13.86 1.37
C LEU A 44 7.79 -13.75 1.88
N ARG A 45 7.59 -13.84 3.21
CA ARG A 45 6.25 -13.70 3.79
C ARG A 45 5.73 -12.29 3.53
N ARG A 46 4.43 -12.18 3.23
CA ARG A 46 3.76 -10.87 3.13
C ARG A 46 3.96 -10.11 4.43
N LYS A 47 4.52 -8.91 4.32
CA LYS A 47 4.60 -7.96 5.42
C LYS A 47 3.34 -7.12 5.38
N GLU A 48 2.36 -7.51 6.16
CA GLU A 48 1.25 -6.61 6.45
C GLU A 48 1.71 -5.69 7.57
N THR A 49 1.48 -4.39 7.41
CA THR A 49 1.58 -3.41 8.49
C THR A 49 0.16 -3.23 9.03
N PRO A 50 -0.26 -4.05 10.01
CA PRO A 50 -1.53 -3.80 10.69
C PRO A 50 -1.50 -2.39 11.27
N ASP A 51 -2.66 -1.76 11.34
CA ASP A 51 -2.87 -0.47 12.02
C ASP A 51 -2.11 0.72 11.42
N LEU A 52 -1.73 0.67 10.14
CA LEU A 52 -1.15 1.82 9.45
C LEU A 52 -2.20 2.94 9.28
N ARG A 53 -2.20 3.94 10.16
CA ARG A 53 -2.96 5.19 9.93
C ARG A 53 -2.26 5.99 8.82
N HIS A 54 -2.90 6.06 7.66
CA HIS A 54 -2.38 6.82 6.52
C HIS A 54 -2.31 8.32 6.87
N LYS A 55 -1.22 8.99 6.49
CA LYS A 55 -0.99 10.42 6.75
C LYS A 55 -2.04 11.38 6.17
N ASN A 56 -2.79 10.93 5.15
CA ASN A 56 -3.87 11.72 4.56
C ASN A 56 -5.24 11.43 5.21
N ARG A 57 -5.30 10.58 6.26
CA ARG A 57 -6.52 10.36 7.02
C ARG A 57 -6.79 11.60 7.89
N PRO A 58 -8.04 12.03 8.05
CA PRO A 58 -8.38 13.09 8.99
C PRO A 58 -7.99 12.73 10.43
N GLU A 59 -7.96 13.75 11.28
CA GLU A 59 -7.83 13.60 12.72
C GLU A 59 -8.85 12.60 13.26
N GLU A 60 -8.43 11.77 14.22
CA GLU A 60 -9.25 10.66 14.70
C GLU A 60 -10.55 11.11 15.37
N GLU A 61 -10.51 12.23 16.11
CA GLU A 61 -11.70 12.79 16.74
C GLU A 61 -12.69 13.32 15.70
N LEU A 62 -12.19 13.99 14.67
CA LEU A 62 -13.00 14.44 13.54
C LEU A 62 -13.66 13.25 12.84
N GLU A 63 -12.90 12.20 12.55
CA GLU A 63 -13.40 10.99 11.93
C GLU A 63 -14.50 10.31 12.77
N LYS A 64 -14.31 10.17 14.08
CA LYS A 64 -15.31 9.61 15.00
C LYS A 64 -16.60 10.42 14.97
N VAL A 65 -16.52 11.75 15.03
CA VAL A 65 -17.70 12.64 14.96
C VAL A 65 -18.47 12.42 13.67
N VAL A 66 -17.78 12.36 12.53
CA VAL A 66 -18.42 12.12 11.22
C VAL A 66 -19.10 10.75 11.16
N ILE A 67 -18.43 9.70 11.66
CA ILE A 67 -18.99 8.34 11.70
C ILE A 67 -20.23 8.30 12.59
N ASP A 68 -20.14 8.78 13.82
CA ASP A 68 -21.26 8.78 14.77
C ASP A 68 -22.45 9.58 14.25
N PHE A 69 -22.19 10.71 13.62
CA PHE A 69 -23.22 11.54 13.01
C PHE A 69 -23.91 10.81 11.86
N SER A 70 -23.14 10.12 11.01
CA SER A 70 -23.66 9.35 9.87
C SER A 70 -24.48 8.15 10.33
N LEU A 71 -24.02 7.44 11.36
CA LEU A 71 -24.73 6.29 11.94
C LEU A 71 -26.05 6.70 12.59
N LYS A 72 -26.10 7.88 13.22
CA LYS A 72 -27.35 8.43 13.80
C LYS A 72 -28.32 8.92 12.73
N ASN A 73 -27.82 9.32 11.56
CA ASN A 73 -28.61 9.92 10.49
C ASN A 73 -28.42 9.19 9.14
N PRO A 74 -28.78 7.89 9.04
CA PRO A 74 -28.46 7.07 7.86
C PRO A 74 -29.19 7.50 6.58
N HIS A 75 -30.19 8.39 6.69
CA HIS A 75 -30.94 8.95 5.57
C HIS A 75 -30.24 10.16 4.92
N LEU A 76 -29.19 10.71 5.54
CA LEU A 76 -28.46 11.86 5.01
C LEU A 76 -27.32 11.40 4.09
N GLY A 77 -27.24 12.00 2.91
CA GLY A 77 -26.09 11.86 2.02
C GLY A 77 -24.90 12.72 2.47
N GLN A 78 -23.73 12.49 1.85
CA GLN A 78 -22.46 13.17 2.20
C GLN A 78 -22.56 14.71 2.20
N SER A 79 -23.20 15.31 1.19
CA SER A 79 -23.41 16.76 1.12
C SER A 79 -24.31 17.30 2.23
N GLN A 80 -25.31 16.52 2.64
CA GLN A 80 -26.21 16.91 3.72
C GLN A 80 -25.50 16.80 5.08
N ILE A 81 -24.68 15.76 5.28
CA ILE A 81 -23.85 15.58 6.46
C ILE A 81 -22.84 16.73 6.59
N SER A 82 -22.08 17.04 5.53
CA SER A 82 -21.14 18.17 5.51
C SER A 82 -21.80 19.50 5.86
N ARG A 83 -22.97 19.80 5.29
CA ARG A 83 -23.74 21.00 5.62
C ARG A 83 -24.19 21.03 7.10
N GLN A 84 -24.63 19.90 7.64
CA GLN A 84 -25.10 19.83 9.03
C GLN A 84 -23.95 19.89 10.04
N LEU A 85 -22.80 19.27 9.75
CA LEU A 85 -21.60 19.38 10.57
C LEU A 85 -21.07 20.81 10.61
N LYS A 86 -21.07 21.50 9.46
CA LYS A 86 -20.70 22.92 9.40
C LYS A 86 -21.66 23.80 10.20
N ALA A 87 -22.97 23.58 10.06
CA ALA A 87 -23.98 24.41 10.71
C ALA A 87 -24.08 24.19 12.23
N ASN A 88 -23.92 22.95 12.71
CA ASN A 88 -24.20 22.59 14.09
C ASN A 88 -22.94 22.44 14.96
N MET A 89 -21.79 22.19 14.35
CA MET A 89 -20.54 21.84 15.05
C MET A 89 -19.34 22.68 14.58
N ASP A 90 -19.53 23.61 13.63
CA ASP A 90 -18.46 24.39 12.98
C ASP A 90 -17.33 23.52 12.38
N ILE A 91 -17.69 22.30 11.96
CA ILE A 91 -16.78 21.34 11.34
C ILE A 91 -16.95 21.41 9.83
N GLU A 92 -15.90 21.84 9.13
CA GLU A 92 -15.88 21.90 7.67
C GLU A 92 -15.21 20.65 7.06
N ILE A 93 -16.02 19.82 6.40
CA ILE A 93 -15.54 18.67 5.62
C ILE A 93 -15.99 18.79 4.17
N SER A 94 -15.13 18.39 3.24
CA SER A 94 -15.53 18.28 1.84
C SER A 94 -16.61 17.20 1.70
N PRO A 95 -17.76 17.49 1.08
CA PRO A 95 -18.75 16.47 0.72
C PRO A 95 -18.19 15.36 -0.18
N ASN A 96 -17.08 15.64 -0.88
CA ASN A 96 -16.49 14.77 -1.88
C ASN A 96 -15.04 14.52 -1.47
N GLU A 97 -14.73 13.32 -0.99
CA GLU A 97 -13.35 12.93 -0.64
C GLU A 97 -12.45 12.64 -1.86
N TYR A 98 -12.93 12.83 -3.09
CA TYR A 98 -12.17 12.50 -4.31
C TYR A 98 -11.71 13.69 -5.16
N ALA A 99 -11.95 14.94 -4.77
CA ALA A 99 -11.66 16.09 -5.63
C ALA A 99 -10.25 16.71 -5.48
N LYS A 100 -9.23 15.94 -5.07
CA LYS A 100 -7.85 16.46 -4.98
C LYS A 100 -6.79 15.75 -5.83
N TYR A 101 -7.17 14.72 -6.59
CA TYR A 101 -6.30 14.06 -7.55
C TYR A 101 -7.11 13.65 -8.79
N GLY A 102 -7.28 14.60 -9.70
CA GLY A 102 -7.70 14.38 -11.08
C GLY A 102 -6.66 15.00 -12.01
#